data_AF-A0A238VZH0-F1
#
_entry.id   AF-A0A238VZH0-F1
#
_cell.length_a   1.000
_cell.length_b   1.000
_cell.length_c   1.000
_cell.angle_alpha   90.00
_cell.angle_beta   90.00
_cell.angle_gamma   90.00
#
_symmetry.space_group_name_H-M   'P 1'
#
loop_
_entity.id
_entity.type
_entity.pdbx_description
1 polymer ?
#
loop_
_entity_poly.entity_id
_entity_poly.type
_entity_poly.pdbx_seq_one_letter_code
_entity_poly.pdbx_strand_id
1 'polypeptide(L)'
;MEEDIIDISEQLQCSLCTAAMEENYIFCISCGYPEKGSEEEQTKFHAHRILNMRKSSDARQGITSARNILFIIAAINMLWGIFYFFQNSQDISLLIYFPILSVMYLVLGYWSQQKPLMALVLGLLVYLTVIVLGAIYEPESIISVSGLFLKSFVIIYLAKGINAALHIKKS
;
A
#
# COMPACT_ATOMS: atom_id res chain seq x y z
N MET A 1 12.42 2.12 -68.95
CA MET A 1 13.27 1.19 -68.19
C MET A 1 14.15 2.08 -67.35
N GLU A 2 13.79 2.45 -66.13
CA GLU A 2 12.97 1.76 -65.12
C GLU A 2 11.97 2.76 -64.50
N GLU A 3 10.77 2.29 -64.17
CA GLU A 3 9.77 3.04 -63.39
C GLU A 3 10.14 2.98 -61.91
N ASP A 4 10.42 4.13 -61.29
CA ASP A 4 10.49 4.25 -59.82
C ASP A 4 9.07 4.20 -59.26
N ILE A 5 8.66 2.99 -58.86
CA ILE A 5 7.41 2.75 -58.15
C ILE A 5 7.62 3.23 -56.70
N ILE A 6 7.08 4.41 -56.38
CA ILE A 6 7.00 4.91 -55.01
C ILE A 6 6.00 4.01 -54.27
N ASP A 7 6.52 3.11 -53.42
CA ASP A 7 5.73 2.32 -52.49
C ASP A 7 5.17 3.26 -51.40
N ILE A 8 3.97 3.79 -51.66
CA ILE A 8 3.18 4.53 -50.67
C ILE A 8 2.56 3.47 -49.76
N SER A 9 3.38 2.85 -48.90
CA SER A 9 2.84 2.08 -47.78
C SER A 9 2.10 3.06 -46.89
N GLU A 10 0.78 3.02 -46.90
CA GLU A 10 -0.07 3.79 -45.99
C GLU A 10 0.19 3.26 -44.58
N GLN A 11 1.17 3.84 -43.88
CA GLN A 11 1.59 3.39 -42.55
C GLN A 11 0.48 3.75 -41.55
N LEU A 12 -0.43 2.81 -41.34
CA LEU A 12 -1.47 2.90 -40.32
C LEU A 12 -0.81 3.10 -38.95
N GLN A 13 -1.16 4.16 -38.23
CA GLN A 13 -0.64 4.41 -36.89
C GLN A 13 -1.67 4.04 -35.85
N CYS A 14 -1.22 3.46 -34.72
CA CYS A 14 -2.10 3.18 -33.60
C CYS A 14 -2.62 4.49 -32.98
N SER A 15 -3.94 4.62 -32.83
CA SER A 15 -4.55 5.83 -32.22
C SER A 15 -4.19 6.01 -30.74
N LEU A 16 -3.79 4.93 -30.04
CA LEU A 16 -3.49 4.97 -28.62
C LEU A 16 -2.02 5.24 -28.28
N CYS A 17 -1.09 4.66 -29.04
CA CYS A 17 0.34 4.69 -28.73
C CYS A 17 1.21 5.26 -29.85
N THR A 18 0.61 5.66 -30.97
CA THR A 18 1.28 6.26 -32.14
C THR A 18 2.34 5.38 -32.81
N ALA A 19 2.44 4.10 -32.43
CA ALA A 19 3.31 3.15 -33.11
C ALA A 19 2.79 2.85 -34.52
N ALA A 20 3.70 2.69 -35.48
CA ALA A 20 3.38 2.22 -36.82
C ALA A 20 2.84 0.79 -36.77
N MET A 21 1.84 0.49 -37.59
CA MET A 21 1.17 -0.79 -37.69
C MET A 21 1.01 -1.20 -39.15
N GLU A 22 1.14 -2.50 -39.40
CA GLU A 22 0.76 -3.04 -40.70
C GLU A 22 -0.76 -3.11 -40.82
N GLU A 23 -1.26 -2.93 -42.04
CA GLU A 23 -2.68 -2.85 -42.32
C GLU A 23 -3.44 -4.14 -41.98
N ASN A 24 -2.77 -5.30 -41.98
CA ASN A 24 -3.42 -6.59 -41.73
C ASN A 24 -3.60 -6.94 -40.24
N TYR A 25 -3.04 -6.16 -39.31
CA TYR A 25 -3.16 -6.45 -37.88
C TYR A 25 -4.41 -5.85 -37.25
N ILE A 26 -5.12 -6.68 -36.48
CA ILE A 26 -6.27 -6.28 -35.65
C ILE A 26 -5.80 -5.59 -34.36
N PHE A 27 -4.71 -6.07 -33.78
CA PHE A 27 -4.13 -5.57 -32.53
C PHE A 27 -2.78 -4.89 -32.77
N CYS A 28 -2.53 -3.81 -32.05
CA CYS A 28 -1.24 -3.14 -32.05
C CYS A 28 -0.17 -4.01 -31.40
N ILE A 29 0.93 -4.30 -32.11
CA ILE A 29 2.07 -5.08 -31.59
C ILE A 29 2.81 -4.38 -30.44
N SER A 30 2.72 -3.04 -30.35
CA SER A 30 3.44 -2.28 -29.33
C SER A 30 2.68 -2.15 -28.01
N CYS A 31 1.36 -1.97 -28.06
CA CYS A 31 0.55 -1.72 -26.86
C CYS A 31 -0.63 -2.67 -26.65
N GLY A 32 -0.92 -3.54 -27.62
CA GLY A 32 -2.02 -4.50 -27.57
C GLY A 32 -3.42 -3.93 -27.85
N TYR A 33 -3.53 -2.66 -28.24
CA TYR A 33 -4.82 -2.02 -28.53
C TYR A 33 -5.48 -2.61 -29.79
N PRO A 34 -6.77 -3.02 -29.73
CA PRO A 34 -7.48 -3.58 -30.89
C PRO A 34 -7.98 -2.48 -31.85
N GLU A 35 -7.10 -1.92 -32.67
CA GLU A 35 -7.41 -0.82 -33.60
C GLU A 35 -8.52 -1.18 -34.60
N LYS A 36 -8.45 -2.39 -35.19
CA LYS A 36 -9.46 -2.91 -36.12
C LYS A 36 -10.39 -3.95 -35.48
N GLY A 37 -10.36 -4.07 -34.16
CA GLY A 37 -11.23 -4.97 -33.41
C GLY A 37 -12.66 -4.43 -33.27
N SER A 38 -13.53 -5.21 -32.64
CA SER A 38 -14.90 -4.77 -32.37
C SER A 38 -14.95 -3.67 -31.30
N GLU A 39 -16.05 -2.90 -31.25
CA GLU A 39 -16.29 -1.94 -30.16
C GLU A 39 -16.21 -2.61 -28.78
N GLU A 40 -16.65 -3.87 -28.68
CA GLU A 40 -16.55 -4.66 -27.45
C GLU A 40 -15.09 -4.89 -27.05
N GLU A 41 -14.22 -5.26 -28.00
CA GLU A 41 -12.79 -5.49 -27.75
C GLU A 41 -12.07 -4.21 -27.34
N GLN A 42 -12.35 -3.09 -28.01
CA GLN A 42 -11.79 -1.78 -27.65
C GLN A 42 -12.25 -1.35 -26.25
N THR A 43 -13.55 -1.50 -25.96
CA THR A 43 -14.11 -1.18 -24.64
C THR A 43 -13.47 -2.04 -23.55
N LYS A 44 -13.32 -3.34 -23.80
CA LYS A 44 -12.69 -4.27 -22.86
C LYS A 44 -11.22 -3.91 -22.62
N PHE A 45 -10.49 -3.50 -23.64
CA PHE A 45 -9.11 -3.05 -23.50
C PHE A 45 -9.01 -1.80 -22.61
N HIS A 46 -9.83 -0.78 -22.88
CA HIS A 46 -9.87 0.44 -22.06
C HIS A 46 -10.27 0.14 -20.61
N ALA A 47 -11.29 -0.69 -20.41
CA ALA A 47 -11.73 -1.13 -19.08
C ALA A 47 -10.59 -1.84 -18.34
N HIS A 48 -9.91 -2.79 -19.00
CA HIS A 48 -8.80 -3.54 -18.40
C HIS A 48 -7.65 -2.61 -18.01
N ARG A 49 -7.30 -1.64 -18.86
CA ARG A 49 -6.25 -0.64 -18.57
C ARG A 49 -6.60 0.21 -17.35
N ILE A 50 -7.83 0.71 -17.26
CA ILE A 50 -8.32 1.51 -16.12
C ILE A 50 -8.30 0.67 -14.84
N LEU A 51 -8.79 -0.57 -14.89
CA LEU A 51 -8.82 -1.48 -13.75
C LEU A 51 -7.41 -1.80 -13.23
N ASN A 52 -6.46 -2.07 -14.13
CA ASN A 52 -5.07 -2.33 -13.76
C ASN A 52 -4.38 -1.10 -13.15
N MET A 53 -4.62 0.09 -13.72
CA MET A 53 -4.12 1.35 -13.15
C MET A 53 -4.68 1.57 -11.74
N ARG A 54 -6.00 1.40 -11.54
CA ARG A 54 -6.63 1.51 -10.21
C ARG A 54 -6.06 0.51 -9.22
N LYS A 55 -5.91 -0.76 -9.61
CA LYS A 55 -5.35 -1.81 -8.75
C LYS A 55 -3.96 -1.45 -8.21
N SER A 56 -3.09 -0.91 -9.08
CA SER A 56 -1.75 -0.47 -8.66
C SER A 56 -1.79 0.74 -7.71
N SER A 57 -2.66 1.71 -7.99
CA SER A 57 -2.87 2.88 -7.15
C SER A 57 -3.45 2.52 -5.77
N ASP A 58 -4.48 1.69 -5.73
CA ASP A 58 -5.14 1.23 -4.50
C ASP A 58 -4.17 0.47 -3.60
N ALA A 59 -3.32 -0.37 -4.20
CA ALA A 59 -2.30 -1.09 -3.45
C ALA A 59 -1.25 -0.13 -2.85
N ARG A 60 -0.82 0.87 -3.61
CA ARG A 60 0.09 1.92 -3.09
C ARG A 60 -0.56 2.75 -1.97
N GLN A 61 -1.85 3.07 -2.12
CA GLN A 61 -2.60 3.80 -1.09
C GLN A 61 -2.71 2.96 0.19
N GLY A 62 -3.03 1.67 0.09
CA GLY A 62 -3.10 0.74 1.22
C GLY A 62 -1.79 0.66 2.01
N ILE A 63 -0.66 0.56 1.32
CA ILE A 63 0.69 0.59 1.96
C ILE A 63 0.92 1.91 2.69
N THR A 64 0.56 3.03 2.05
CA THR A 64 0.79 4.37 2.61
C THR A 64 -0.09 4.60 3.83
N SER A 65 -1.35 4.19 3.80
CA SER A 65 -2.24 4.25 4.96
C SER A 65 -1.72 3.42 6.14
N ALA A 66 -1.26 2.18 5.89
CA ALA A 66 -0.70 1.33 6.93
C ALA A 66 0.61 1.88 7.52
N ARG A 67 1.45 2.51 6.70
CA ARG A 67 2.63 3.25 7.16
C ARG A 67 2.25 4.40 8.09
N ASN A 68 1.24 5.19 7.71
CA ASN A 68 0.78 6.30 8.54
C ASN A 68 0.29 5.80 9.91
N ILE A 69 -0.32 4.62 9.98
CA ILE A 69 -0.69 4.01 11.26
C ILE A 69 0.54 3.76 12.15
N LEU A 70 1.67 3.29 11.61
CA LEU A 70 2.90 3.11 12.40
C LEU A 70 3.36 4.45 13.01
N PHE A 71 3.31 5.54 12.23
CA PHE A 71 3.65 6.88 12.73
C PHE A 71 2.64 7.39 13.76
N ILE A 72 1.34 7.13 13.57
CA ILE A 72 0.30 7.49 14.54
C ILE A 72 0.51 6.74 15.85
N ILE A 73 0.80 5.44 15.81
CA ILE A 73 1.07 4.64 17.01
C ILE A 73 2.32 5.17 17.71
N ALA A 74 3.39 5.50 16.97
CA ALA A 74 4.58 6.10 17.55
C ALA A 74 4.27 7.42 18.27
N ALA A 75 3.54 8.32 17.61
CA ALA A 75 3.15 9.60 18.20
C ALA A 75 2.30 9.42 19.47
N ILE A 76 1.33 8.50 19.44
CA ILE A 76 0.49 8.18 20.61
C ILE A 76 1.35 7.65 21.76
N ASN A 77 2.26 6.69 21.51
CA ASN A 77 3.16 6.17 22.53
C ASN A 77 4.07 7.27 23.09
N MET A 78 4.58 8.16 22.24
CA MET A 78 5.39 9.29 22.67
C MET A 78 4.61 10.25 23.58
N LEU A 79 3.38 10.58 23.23
CA LEU A 79 2.50 11.43 24.05
C LEU A 79 2.21 10.80 25.40
N TRP A 80 1.96 9.48 25.45
CA TRP A 80 1.81 8.75 26.71
C TRP A 80 3.09 8.79 27.55
N GLY A 81 4.26 8.55 26.96
CA GLY A 81 5.53 8.65 27.66
C GLY A 81 5.77 10.04 28.28
N ILE A 82 5.46 11.10 27.52
CA ILE A 82 5.54 12.49 28.01
C ILE A 82 4.52 12.73 29.13
N PHE A 83 3.29 12.24 29.00
CA PHE A 83 2.26 12.39 30.02
C PHE A 83 2.68 11.74 31.35
N TYR A 84 3.17 10.50 31.32
CA TYR A 84 3.67 9.82 32.52
C TYR A 84 4.88 10.53 33.15
N PHE A 85 5.76 11.12 32.32
CA PHE A 85 6.87 11.93 32.81
C PHE A 85 6.40 13.16 33.60
N PHE A 86 5.41 13.90 33.10
CA PHE A 86 4.86 15.05 33.82
C PHE A 86 4.02 14.67 35.05
N GLN A 87 3.40 13.49 35.05
CA GLN A 87 2.64 13.00 36.21
C GLN A 87 3.55 12.57 37.37
N ASN A 88 4.88 12.59 37.18
CA ASN A 88 5.88 12.17 38.16
C ASN A 88 5.56 10.78 38.73
N SER A 89 5.09 9.88 37.84
CA SER A 89 4.76 8.51 38.20
C SER A 89 6.02 7.81 38.72
N GLN A 90 5.92 7.16 39.88
CA GLN A 90 7.03 6.35 40.42
C GLN A 90 7.32 5.11 39.58
N ASP A 91 6.47 4.81 38.59
CA ASP A 91 6.59 3.65 37.73
C ASP A 91 7.56 3.90 36.56
N ILE A 92 8.86 3.76 36.86
CA ILE A 92 9.97 3.92 35.91
C ILE A 92 9.80 2.97 34.71
N SER A 93 9.15 1.82 34.91
CA SER A 93 8.89 0.82 33.87
C SER A 93 8.11 1.41 32.69
N LEU A 94 7.02 2.13 32.98
CA LEU A 94 6.18 2.77 31.96
C LEU A 94 6.92 3.93 31.27
N LEU A 95 7.72 4.67 32.03
CA LEU A 95 8.52 5.78 31.55
C LEU A 95 9.53 5.36 30.47
N ILE A 96 10.05 4.14 30.56
CA ILE A 96 11.00 3.57 29.60
C ILE A 96 10.27 2.84 28.46
N TYR A 97 9.17 2.14 28.79
CA TYR A 97 8.40 1.34 27.85
C TYR A 97 7.83 2.16 26.68
N PHE A 98 7.13 3.27 26.97
CA PHE A 98 6.46 4.08 25.95
C PHE A 98 7.43 4.73 24.94
N PRO A 99 8.56 5.35 25.36
CA PRO A 99 9.56 5.87 24.42
C PRO A 99 10.20 4.79 23.55
N ILE A 100 10.52 3.62 24.10
CA ILE A 100 11.09 2.51 23.33
C ILE A 100 10.11 2.08 22.23
N LEU A 101 8.84 1.87 22.58
CA LEU A 101 7.81 1.53 21.59
C LEU A 101 7.66 2.62 20.52
N SER A 102 7.66 3.89 20.93
CA SER A 102 7.61 5.01 19.98
C SER A 102 8.75 4.93 18.96
N VAL A 103 9.99 4.77 19.42
CA VAL A 103 11.16 4.65 18.54
C VAL A 103 11.05 3.43 17.63
N MET A 104 10.63 2.28 18.16
CA MET A 104 10.42 1.07 17.35
C MET A 104 9.43 1.30 16.21
N TYR A 105 8.27 1.89 16.50
CA TYR A 105 7.26 2.18 15.48
C TYR A 105 7.70 3.28 14.50
N LEU A 106 8.48 4.28 14.93
CA LEU A 106 9.10 5.26 14.03
C LEU A 106 10.07 4.59 13.06
N VAL A 107 10.95 3.73 13.56
CA VAL A 107 11.93 3.00 12.73
C VAL A 107 11.21 2.11 11.74
N LEU A 108 10.17 1.37 12.16
CA LEU A 108 9.36 0.55 11.26
C LEU A 108 8.60 1.40 10.23
N GLY A 109 8.04 2.54 10.65
CA GLY A 109 7.36 3.49 9.76
C GLY A 109 8.29 4.02 8.68
N TYR A 110 9.51 4.42 9.05
CA TYR A 110 10.54 4.85 8.11
C TYR A 110 11.01 3.70 7.20
N TRP A 111 11.29 2.53 7.77
CA TRP A 111 11.78 1.37 7.01
C TRP A 111 10.75 0.81 6.02
N SER A 112 9.46 1.01 6.29
CA SER A 112 8.37 0.65 5.39
C SER A 112 8.40 1.40 4.04
N GLN A 113 9.20 2.46 3.90
CA GLN A 113 9.43 3.15 2.63
C GLN A 113 10.18 2.28 1.63
N GLN A 114 11.13 1.47 2.11
CA GLN A 114 11.96 0.60 1.28
C GLN A 114 11.39 -0.82 1.21
N LYS A 115 10.96 -1.37 2.36
CA LYS A 115 10.45 -2.74 2.48
C LYS A 115 9.10 -2.76 3.21
N PRO A 116 8.01 -2.32 2.56
CA PRO A 116 6.71 -2.16 3.20
C PRO A 116 6.19 -3.46 3.82
N LEU A 117 6.29 -4.58 3.10
CA LEU A 117 5.76 -5.86 3.59
C LEU A 117 6.42 -6.30 4.91
N MET A 118 7.76 -6.30 4.97
CA MET A 118 8.48 -6.72 6.17
C MET A 118 8.20 -5.80 7.36
N ALA A 119 8.22 -4.48 7.12
CA ALA A 119 7.99 -3.50 8.17
C ALA A 119 6.55 -3.55 8.71
N LEU A 120 5.55 -3.69 7.84
CA LEU A 120 4.15 -3.77 8.25
C LEU A 120 3.84 -5.07 9.01
N VAL A 121 4.39 -6.20 8.58
CA VAL A 121 4.24 -7.49 9.29
C VAL A 121 4.90 -7.44 10.67
N LEU A 122 6.13 -6.90 10.76
CA LEU A 122 6.81 -6.72 12.04
C LEU A 122 6.06 -5.76 12.96
N GLY A 123 5.58 -4.63 12.43
CA GLY A 123 4.77 -3.68 13.19
C GLY A 123 3.49 -4.32 13.74
N LEU A 124 2.82 -5.17 12.94
CA LEU A 124 1.65 -5.91 13.40
C LEU A 124 2.02 -6.92 14.49
N LEU A 125 3.12 -7.66 14.35
CA LEU A 125 3.57 -8.61 15.38
C LEU A 125 3.89 -7.90 16.70
N VAL A 126 4.66 -6.82 16.66
CA VAL A 126 4.96 -6.01 17.86
C VAL A 126 3.66 -5.49 18.49
N TYR A 127 2.70 -5.04 17.68
CA TYR A 127 1.41 -4.55 18.18
C TYR A 127 0.60 -5.64 18.88
N LEU A 128 0.54 -6.84 18.30
CA LEU A 128 -0.12 -7.98 18.93
C LEU A 128 0.57 -8.37 20.23
N THR A 129 1.91 -8.37 20.27
CA THR A 129 2.67 -8.63 21.51
C THR A 129 2.32 -7.62 22.60
N VAL A 130 2.23 -6.33 22.26
CA VAL A 130 1.84 -5.26 23.20
C VAL A 130 0.42 -5.49 23.74
N ILE A 131 -0.52 -5.89 22.89
CA ILE A 131 -1.90 -6.22 23.32
C ILE A 131 -1.90 -7.39 24.30
N VAL A 132 -1.17 -8.46 23.99
CA VAL A 132 -1.11 -9.66 24.83
C VAL A 132 -0.45 -9.35 26.17
N LEU A 133 0.64 -8.58 26.19
CA LEU A 133 1.29 -8.16 27.43
C LEU A 133 0.33 -7.31 28.27
N GLY A 134 -0.32 -6.31 27.67
CA GLY A 134 -1.31 -5.48 28.36
C GLY A 134 -2.47 -6.29 28.95
N ALA A 135 -2.91 -7.35 28.26
CA ALA A 135 -3.96 -8.24 28.74
C ALA A 135 -3.57 -9.03 29.99
N ILE A 136 -2.27 -9.35 30.14
CA ILE A 136 -1.74 -10.10 31.30
C ILE A 136 -1.57 -9.16 32.50
N TYR A 137 -1.03 -7.96 32.30
CA TYR A 137 -0.77 -7.02 33.39
C TYR A 137 -2.04 -6.35 33.93
N GLU A 138 -2.96 -5.95 33.05
CA GLU A 138 -4.20 -5.25 33.43
C GLU A 138 -5.37 -5.75 32.58
N PRO A 139 -6.10 -6.79 33.01
CA PRO A 139 -7.22 -7.35 32.25
C PRO A 139 -8.38 -6.36 32.05
N GLU A 140 -8.51 -5.35 32.91
CA GLU A 140 -9.53 -4.29 32.80
C GLU A 140 -9.30 -3.34 31.59
N SER A 141 -8.07 -3.29 31.08
CA SER A 141 -7.70 -2.51 29.88
C SER A 141 -8.31 -3.06 28.58
N ILE A 142 -8.77 -4.32 28.59
CA ILE A 142 -9.45 -4.97 27.45
C ILE A 142 -10.94 -4.61 27.42
N ILE A 143 -11.54 -4.39 28.58
CA ILE A 143 -12.98 -4.16 28.77
C ILE A 143 -13.35 -2.67 28.61
N SER A 144 -12.36 -1.78 28.69
CA SER A 144 -12.52 -0.36 28.40
C SER A 144 -12.85 -0.11 26.92
N VAL A 145 -14.13 0.19 26.64
CA VAL A 145 -14.74 0.36 25.30
C VAL A 145 -14.01 1.39 24.43
N SER A 146 -13.37 2.39 25.03
CA SER A 146 -12.58 3.42 24.32
C SER A 146 -11.25 2.90 23.75
N GLY A 147 -10.66 1.85 24.33
CA GLY A 147 -9.40 1.26 23.86
C GLY A 147 -9.57 0.23 22.73
N LEU A 148 -10.73 -0.42 22.64
CA LEU A 148 -10.99 -1.50 21.68
C LEU A 148 -11.15 -1.01 20.23
N PHE A 149 -11.72 0.18 20.04
CA PHE A 149 -11.88 0.77 18.71
C PHE A 149 -10.54 1.09 18.07
N LEU A 150 -9.61 1.71 18.81
CA LEU A 150 -8.28 2.03 18.30
C LEU A 150 -7.48 0.75 17.98
N LYS A 151 -7.57 -0.27 18.84
CA LYS A 151 -6.94 -1.58 18.62
C LYS A 151 -7.41 -2.26 17.35
N SER A 152 -8.73 -2.34 17.16
CA SER A 152 -9.33 -2.92 15.95
C SER A 152 -8.98 -2.10 14.70
N PHE A 153 -9.02 -0.77 14.79
CA PHE A 153 -8.68 0.12 13.68
C PHE A 153 -7.24 -0.07 13.21
N VAL A 154 -6.28 -0.12 14.14
CA VAL A 154 -4.87 -0.37 13.84
C VAL A 154 -4.67 -1.69 13.10
N ILE A 155 -5.29 -2.77 13.61
CA ILE A 155 -5.17 -4.11 13.01
C ILE A 155 -5.74 -4.11 11.58
N ILE A 156 -6.93 -3.53 11.36
CA ILE A 156 -7.58 -3.50 10.05
C ILE A 156 -6.70 -2.76 9.03
N TYR A 157 -6.16 -1.61 9.39
CA TYR A 157 -5.34 -0.82 8.46
C TYR A 157 -3.99 -1.48 8.18
N LEU A 158 -3.34 -2.08 9.19
CA LEU A 158 -2.11 -2.85 9.00
C LEU A 158 -2.36 -4.08 8.12
N ALA A 159 -3.42 -4.84 8.37
CA ALA A 159 -3.80 -6.00 7.57
C ALA A 159 -4.11 -5.62 6.11
N LYS A 160 -4.83 -4.52 5.89
CA LYS A 160 -5.10 -3.98 4.55
C LYS A 160 -3.81 -3.61 3.83
N GLY A 161 -2.87 -2.95 4.52
CA GLY A 161 -1.57 -2.60 3.95
C GLY A 161 -0.69 -3.82 3.62
N ILE A 162 -0.73 -4.86 4.46
CA ILE A 162 0.00 -6.12 4.21
C ILE A 162 -0.56 -6.83 2.99
N ASN A 163 -1.90 -6.97 2.87
CA ASN A 163 -2.53 -7.58 1.70
C ASN A 163 -2.21 -6.80 0.42
N ALA A 164 -2.26 -5.47 0.47
CA ALA A 164 -1.85 -4.62 -0.64
C ALA A 164 -0.37 -4.85 -1.06
N ALA A 165 0.54 -4.94 -0.09
CA ALA A 165 1.96 -5.21 -0.35
C ALA A 165 2.20 -6.62 -0.93
N LEU A 166 1.45 -7.62 -0.46
CA LEU A 166 1.51 -8.99 -0.98
C LEU A 166 1.07 -9.07 -2.45
N HIS A 167 -0.01 -8.37 -2.80
CA HIS A 167 -0.50 -8.33 -4.18
C HIS A 167 0.49 -7.72 -5.16
N ILE A 168 1.26 -6.71 -4.74
CA ILE A 168 2.32 -6.13 -5.58
C ILE A 168 3.51 -7.08 -5.71
N LYS A 169 3.91 -7.77 -4.63
CA LYS A 169 5.08 -8.68 -4.64
C LYS A 169 4.87 -9.93 -5.51
N LYS A 170 3.63 -10.38 -5.65
CA LYS A 170 3.29 -11.61 -6.40
C LYS A 170 3.04 -11.36 -7.90
N SER A 171 2.89 -10.10 -8.32
CA SER A 171 2.75 -9.68 -9.71
C SER A 171 4.10 -9.38 -10.34
#